data_AF-A0A3P3ZSR9-F1
#
_entry.id   AF-A0A3P3ZSR9-F1
#
_cell.length_a   1.000
_cell.length_b   1.000
_cell.length_c   1.000
_cell.angle_alpha   90.00
_cell.angle_beta   90.00
_cell.angle_gamma   90.00
#
_symmetry.space_group_name_H-M   'P 1'
#
loop_
_entity.id
_entity.type
_entity.pdbx_description
1 polymer ?
#
loop_
_entity_poly.entity_id
_entity_poly.type
_entity_poly.pdbx_seq_one_letter_code
_entity_poly.pdbx_strand_id
1 'polypeptide(L)'
;MNDLGDALVQTRLADPVMEREDLHIDYPDLNLLLQDLRALGPAPAPRPTSWVGQQAWQRMTRAYEEQRSTSGLPTTLEVIYGQAWKPQPRTLPDGRAVIEVRPAP
;
A
#
# COMPACT_ATOMS: atom_id res chain seq x y z
N MET A 1 8.06 -5.83 2.63
CA MET A 1 7.68 -5.51 4.04
C MET A 1 8.75 -4.74 4.78
N ASN A 2 10.01 -5.18 4.80
CA ASN A 2 11.09 -4.47 5.52
C ASN A 2 11.18 -2.99 5.17
N ASP A 3 11.13 -2.62 3.89
CA ASP A 3 11.27 -1.21 3.49
C ASP A 3 10.19 -0.28 4.08
N LEU A 4 8.96 -0.78 4.26
CA LEU A 4 7.86 0.01 4.84
C LEU A 4 8.00 0.14 6.36
N GLY A 5 8.39 -0.96 7.03
CA GLY A 5 8.69 -0.94 8.47
C GLY A 5 9.90 -0.05 8.78
N ASP A 6 10.94 -0.13 7.97
CA ASP A 6 12.14 0.70 8.07
C ASP A 6 11.81 2.18 7.86
N ALA A 7 10.93 2.51 6.92
CA ALA A 7 10.44 3.88 6.73
C ALA A 7 9.72 4.41 7.98
N LEU A 8 8.89 3.60 8.65
CA LEU A 8 8.24 4.01 9.90
C LEU A 8 9.27 4.32 11.01
N VAL A 9 10.28 3.46 11.17
CA VAL A 9 11.38 3.69 12.12
C VAL A 9 12.16 4.97 11.77
N GLN A 10 12.47 5.19 10.49
CA GLN A 10 13.16 6.41 10.02
C GLN A 10 12.37 7.68 10.34
N THR A 11 11.03 7.62 10.36
CA THR A 11 10.16 8.74 10.77
C THR A 11 10.03 8.92 12.29
N ARG A 12 10.81 8.19 13.08
CA ARG A 12 10.82 8.18 14.56
C ARG A 12 9.52 7.67 15.19
N LEU A 13 8.77 6.85 14.47
CA LEU A 13 7.71 6.06 15.07
C LEU A 13 8.33 4.83 15.76
N ALA A 14 7.80 4.50 16.93
CA ALA A 14 8.27 3.40 17.77
C ALA A 14 7.36 2.18 17.61
N ASP A 15 7.96 1.00 17.83
CA ASP A 15 7.29 -0.30 17.85
C ASP A 15 6.35 -0.55 16.66
N PRO A 16 6.82 -0.40 15.40
CA PRO A 16 5.97 -0.65 14.26
C PRO A 16 5.61 -2.13 14.17
N VAL A 17 4.30 -2.42 14.14
CA VAL A 17 3.74 -3.72 13.83
C VAL A 17 3.12 -3.63 12.44
N MET A 18 3.61 -4.48 11.54
CA MET A 18 3.15 -4.54 10.15
C MET A 18 2.51 -5.90 9.90
N GLU A 19 1.37 -5.90 9.21
CA GLU A 19 0.68 -7.12 8.79
C GLU A 19 0.22 -6.97 7.34
N ARG A 20 0.12 -8.10 6.67
CA ARG A 20 -0.16 -8.21 5.24
C ARG A 20 -1.29 -9.19 5.02
N GLU A 21 -2.25 -8.78 4.22
CA GLU A 21 -3.37 -9.59 3.76
C GLU A 21 -3.43 -9.60 2.23
N ASP A 22 -3.70 -10.76 1.64
CA ASP A 22 -3.96 -10.91 0.21
C ASP A 22 -5.48 -11.00 0.00
N LEU A 23 -6.07 -10.01 -0.67
CA LEU A 23 -7.49 -9.98 -1.03
C LEU A 23 -7.67 -10.49 -2.45
N HIS A 24 -8.58 -11.44 -2.64
CA HIS A 24 -8.99 -11.93 -3.96
C HIS A 24 -10.37 -11.38 -4.31
N ILE A 25 -10.44 -10.60 -5.38
CA ILE A 25 -11.65 -9.94 -5.84
C ILE A 25 -11.89 -10.32 -7.30
N ASP A 26 -13.09 -10.79 -7.61
CA ASP A 26 -13.53 -11.03 -8.97
C ASP A 26 -14.32 -9.82 -9.49
N TYR A 27 -13.72 -9.03 -10.37
CA TYR A 27 -14.37 -7.85 -10.92
C TYR A 27 -15.35 -8.24 -12.04
N PRO A 28 -16.55 -7.64 -12.11
CA PRO A 28 -17.52 -8.00 -13.14
C PRO A 28 -17.09 -7.55 -14.54
N ASP A 29 -16.26 -6.51 -14.66
CA ASP A 29 -15.68 -6.05 -15.93
C ASP A 29 -14.40 -5.23 -15.72
N LEU A 30 -13.66 -5.02 -16.81
CA LEU A 30 -12.38 -4.33 -16.81
C LEU A 30 -12.51 -2.82 -16.51
N ASN A 31 -13.65 -2.18 -16.81
CA ASN A 31 -13.82 -0.76 -16.55
C ASN A 31 -13.90 -0.49 -15.05
N LEU A 32 -14.64 -1.31 -14.29
CA LEU A 32 -14.69 -1.19 -12.83
C LEU A 32 -13.32 -1.44 -12.20
N LEU A 33 -12.60 -2.47 -12.63
CA LEU A 33 -11.23 -2.72 -12.18
C LEU A 33 -10.32 -1.50 -12.42
N LEU A 34 -10.36 -0.92 -13.61
CA LEU A 34 -9.54 0.25 -13.94
C LEU A 34 -9.98 1.51 -13.22
N GLN A 35 -11.27 1.65 -12.90
CA GLN A 35 -11.79 2.76 -12.11
C GLN A 35 -11.26 2.71 -10.68
N ASP A 36 -11.32 1.55 -10.03
CA ASP A 36 -10.84 1.38 -8.66
C ASP A 36 -9.32 1.55 -8.59
N LEU A 37 -8.57 1.00 -9.55
CA LEU A 37 -7.13 1.23 -9.63
C LEU A 37 -6.77 2.72 -9.76
N ARG A 38 -7.56 3.52 -10.49
CA ARG A 38 -7.34 4.97 -10.57
C ARG A 38 -7.70 5.68 -9.25
N ALA A 39 -8.69 5.18 -8.52
CA ALA A 39 -9.11 5.75 -7.25
C ALA A 39 -8.08 5.52 -6.13
N LEU A 40 -7.30 4.43 -6.20
CA LEU A 40 -6.19 4.16 -5.27
C LEU A 40 -5.02 5.17 -5.40
N GLY A 41 -5.03 6.00 -6.44
CA GLY A 41 -4.05 7.04 -6.67
C GLY A 41 -3.15 6.78 -7.88
N PRO A 42 -2.16 7.66 -8.13
CA PRO A 42 -1.28 7.50 -9.27
C PRO A 42 -0.47 6.22 -9.13
N ALA A 43 -0.65 5.29 -10.06
CA ALA A 43 0.23 4.14 -10.16
C ALA A 43 1.68 4.63 -10.36
N PRO A 44 2.67 4.04 -9.67
CA PRO A 44 4.09 4.29 -9.90
C PRO A 44 4.56 3.63 -11.21
N ALA A 45 3.83 3.87 -12.29
CA ALA A 45 4.15 3.41 -13.63
C ALA A 45 4.78 4.56 -14.42
N PRO A 46 5.67 4.28 -15.38
CA PRO A 46 6.15 5.28 -16.32
C PRO A 46 4.95 5.97 -16.95
N ARG A 47 4.93 7.30 -16.92
CA ARG A 47 3.88 8.05 -17.60
C ARG A 47 3.96 7.69 -19.09
N PRO A 48 2.88 7.19 -19.70
CA PRO A 48 2.91 6.85 -21.11
C PRO A 48 3.24 8.09 -21.93
N THR A 49 4.21 7.95 -22.84
CA THR A 49 4.68 9.03 -23.74
C THR A 49 3.74 9.23 -24.93
N SER A 50 2.75 8.34 -25.11
CA SER A 50 1.77 8.39 -26.18
C SER A 50 0.38 8.01 -25.67
N TRP A 51 -0.65 8.43 -26.40
CA TRP A 51 -2.01 7.96 -26.19
C TRP A 51 -2.12 6.46 -26.42
N VAL A 52 -2.94 5.79 -25.60
CA VAL A 52 -3.30 4.39 -25.84
C VAL A 52 -4.24 4.33 -27.05
N GLY A 53 -3.73 3.81 -28.16
CA GLY A 53 -4.55 3.62 -29.36
C GLY A 53 -5.59 2.51 -29.20
N GLN A 54 -6.64 2.54 -30.02
CA GLN A 54 -7.74 1.57 -29.99
C GLN A 54 -7.27 0.11 -30.04
N GLN A 55 -6.27 -0.20 -30.88
CA GLN A 55 -5.74 -1.57 -30.97
C GLN A 55 -5.05 -2.01 -29.68
N ALA A 56 -4.30 -1.11 -29.03
CA ALA A 56 -3.64 -1.41 -27.75
C ALA A 56 -4.68 -1.65 -26.65
N TRP A 57 -5.74 -0.83 -26.62
CA TRP A 57 -6.88 -1.02 -25.74
C TRP A 57 -7.55 -2.37 -25.95
N GLN A 58 -7.89 -2.73 -27.20
CA GLN A 58 -8.52 -4.02 -27.52
C GLN A 58 -7.65 -5.22 -27.13
N ARG A 59 -6.32 -5.14 -27.36
CA ARG A 59 -5.39 -6.19 -26.92
C ARG A 59 -5.40 -6.37 -25.41
N MET A 60 -5.36 -5.28 -24.65
CA MET A 60 -5.42 -5.32 -23.19
C MET A 60 -6.75 -5.92 -22.72
N THR A 61 -7.88 -5.44 -23.24
CA THR A 61 -9.20 -5.97 -22.88
C THR A 61 -9.30 -7.46 -23.15
N ARG A 62 -8.86 -7.91 -24.32
CA ARG A 62 -8.87 -9.34 -24.67
C ARG A 62 -8.02 -10.17 -23.72
N ALA A 63 -6.82 -9.70 -23.36
CA ALA A 63 -5.94 -10.42 -22.44
C ALA A 63 -6.56 -10.60 -21.05
N TYR A 64 -7.34 -9.62 -20.56
CA TYR A 64 -8.09 -9.76 -19.31
C TYR A 64 -9.25 -10.75 -19.45
N GLU A 65 -10.02 -10.66 -20.55
CA GLU A 65 -11.14 -11.58 -20.78
C GLU A 65 -10.69 -13.04 -20.98
N GLU A 66 -9.49 -13.27 -21.49
CA GLU A 66 -8.89 -14.62 -21.56
C GLU A 66 -8.63 -15.24 -20.18
N GLN A 67 -8.55 -14.42 -19.12
CA GLN A 67 -8.36 -14.85 -17.73
C GLN A 67 -9.65 -14.86 -16.91
N ARG A 68 -10.80 -14.54 -17.53
CA ARG A 68 -12.10 -14.50 -16.84
C ARG A 68 -12.44 -15.86 -16.22
N SER A 69 -12.79 -15.83 -14.95
CA SER A 69 -13.37 -16.94 -14.20
C SER A 69 -14.90 -16.93 -14.31
N THR A 70 -15.56 -17.96 -13.76
CA THR A 70 -17.02 -18.01 -13.66
C THR A 70 -17.59 -16.85 -12.83
N SER A 71 -16.82 -16.31 -11.88
CA SER A 71 -17.21 -15.22 -10.98
C SER A 71 -16.84 -13.83 -11.48
N GLY A 72 -15.88 -13.69 -12.41
CA GLY A 72 -15.46 -12.38 -12.92
C GLY A 72 -14.01 -12.36 -13.43
N LEU A 73 -13.40 -11.18 -13.43
CA LEU A 73 -11.99 -10.97 -13.69
C LEU A 73 -11.22 -11.11 -12.37
N PRO A 74 -10.49 -12.21 -12.16
CA PRO A 74 -9.80 -12.46 -10.90
C PRO A 74 -8.67 -11.45 -10.71
N THR A 75 -8.65 -10.79 -9.56
CA THR A 75 -7.66 -9.78 -9.19
C THR A 75 -7.23 -10.00 -7.75
N THR A 76 -5.91 -10.01 -7.53
CA THR A 76 -5.34 -10.10 -6.18
C THR A 76 -4.79 -8.74 -5.79
N LEU A 77 -5.17 -8.25 -4.60
CA LEU A 77 -4.64 -7.03 -4.00
C LEU A 77 -3.90 -7.38 -2.71
N GLU A 78 -2.65 -6.95 -2.61
CA GLU A 78 -1.89 -7.03 -1.35
C GLU A 78 -2.19 -5.77 -0.53
N VAL A 79 -2.80 -5.96 0.64
CA VAL A 79 -3.10 -4.89 1.59
C VAL A 79 -2.13 -5.00 2.75
N ILE A 80 -1.35 -3.94 2.96
CA ILE A 80 -0.39 -3.85 4.06
C ILE A 80 -0.88 -2.79 5.04
N TYR A 81 -1.11 -3.19 6.28
CA TYR A 81 -1.46 -2.29 7.38
C TYR A 81 -0.34 -2.24 8.40
N GLY A 82 -0.16 -1.04 8.95
CA GLY A 82 0.88 -0.75 9.92
C GLY A 82 0.33 0.03 11.10
N GLN A 83 0.75 -0.35 12.30
CA GLN A 83 0.49 0.39 13.52
C GLN A 83 1.81 0.73 14.18
N ALA A 84 1.98 1.97 14.60
CA ALA A 84 3.17 2.42 15.30
C ALA A 84 2.83 3.56 16.26
N TRP A 85 3.67 3.77 17.26
CA TRP A 85 3.46 4.76 18.30
C TRP A 85 4.33 6.00 18.11
N LYS A 86 3.82 7.18 18.45
CA LYS A 86 4.66 8.37 18.60
C LYS A 86 5.25 8.37 20.01
N PRO A 87 6.57 8.17 20.18
CA PRO A 87 7.18 8.16 21.50
C PRO A 87 7.17 9.56 22.12
N GLN A 88 7.10 9.62 23.45
CA GLN A 88 7.31 10.87 24.17
C GLN A 88 8.76 11.35 23.96
N PRO A 89 8.98 12.66 23.77
CA PRO A 89 10.34 13.19 23.62
C PRO A 89 11.19 12.81 24.83
N ARG A 90 12.30 12.10 24.61
CA ARG A 90 13.27 11.75 25.66
C ARG A 90 14.26 12.88 25.95
N THR A 91 14.03 14.04 25.36
CA THR A 91 14.82 15.26 25.52
C THR A 91 13.90 16.45 25.76
N LEU A 92 14.29 17.28 26.72
CA LEU A 92 13.64 18.56 26.99
C LEU A 92 14.04 19.61 25.93
N PRO A 93 13.29 20.72 25.80
CA PRO A 93 13.61 21.79 24.84
C PRO A 93 15.00 22.41 25.02
N ASP A 94 15.61 22.27 26.19
CA ASP A 94 16.95 22.74 26.52
C ASP A 94 18.06 21.69 26.28
N GLY A 95 17.72 20.54 25.70
CA GLY A 95 18.66 19.49 25.32
C GLY A 95 18.98 18.46 26.41
N ARG A 96 18.43 18.59 27.63
CA ARG A 96 18.63 17.60 28.69
C ARG A 96 17.85 16.32 28.44
N ALA A 97 18.44 15.17 28.75
CA ALA A 97 17.80 13.87 28.63
C ALA A 97 16.82 13.62 29.80
N VAL A 98 15.63 13.07 29.49
CA VAL A 98 14.66 12.61 30.48
C VAL A 98 14.95 11.14 30.78
N ILE A 99 15.28 10.84 32.03
CA ILE A 99 15.49 9.47 32.54
C ILE A 99 14.34 9.13 33.47
N GLU A 100 13.52 8.16 33.07
CA GLU A 100 12.43 7.67 33.90
C GLU A 100 12.97 6.61 34.87
N VAL A 101 12.93 6.91 36.17
CA VAL A 101 13.38 6.00 37.22
C VAL A 101 12.17 5.29 37.79
N ARG A 102 12.00 4.00 37.51
CA ARG A 102 11.00 3.16 38.16
C ARG A 102 11.55 2.67 39.51
N PRO A 103 10.90 2.98 40.65
CA PRO A 103 11.28 2.39 41.93
C PRO A 103 11.05 0.88 41.91
N ALA A 104 11.96 0.12 42.53
CA ALA A 104 11.80 -1.31 42.74
C ALA A 104 10.60 -1.58 43.70
N PRO A 105 9.90 -2.73 43.56
CA PRO A 105 8.75 -3.06 44.40
C PRO A 105 9.10 -3.19 45.88
#